data_AF-A0A7D5RWR4-F1
#
_entry.id   AF-A0A7D5RWR4-F1
#
_cell.length_a   1.000
_cell.length_b   1.000
_cell.length_c   1.000
_cell.angle_alpha   90.00
_cell.angle_beta   90.00
_cell.angle_gamma   90.00
#
_symmetry.space_group_name_H-M   'P 1'
#
loop_
_entity.id
_entity.type
_entity.pdbx_description
1 polymer ?
#
loop_
_entity_poly.entity_id
_entity_poly.type
_entity_poly.pdbx_seq_one_letter_code
_entity_poly.pdbx_strand_id
1 'polypeptide(L)' 'MISQVPPGWTGADGRFRALPAGIRIRMEAGFNEENDGVFFTPEGTSNGGRIWLEQAKAYRLVTVAWLTGRVHVER' A
#
# COMPACT_ATOMS: atom_id res chain seq x y z
N MET A 1 -12.20 -12.37 21.94
CA MET A 1 -12.94 -11.80 20.80
C MET A 1 -11.97 -10.89 20.06
N ILE A 2 -11.39 -11.35 18.94
CA ILE A 2 -10.44 -10.52 18.18
C ILE A 2 -11.28 -9.51 17.42
N SER A 3 -11.26 -8.25 17.86
CA SER A 3 -11.82 -7.14 17.09
C SER A 3 -11.02 -7.01 15.81
N GLN A 4 -11.52 -7.57 14.70
CA GLN A 4 -10.94 -7.32 13.39
C GLN A 4 -11.25 -5.87 13.02
N VAL A 5 -10.27 -5.00 13.23
CA VAL A 5 -10.28 -3.67 12.64
C VAL A 5 -10.38 -3.88 11.13
N PRO A 6 -11.38 -3.28 10.45
CA PRO A 6 -11.48 -3.40 9.00
C PRO A 6 -10.17 -2.90 8.36
N PRO A 7 -9.72 -3.48 7.25
CA PRO A 7 -8.52 -2.99 6.57
C PRO A 7 -8.68 -1.49 6.27
N GLY A 8 -7.64 -0.71 6.49
CA GLY A 8 -7.69 0.74 6.43
C GLY A 8 -6.32 1.37 6.65
N TRP A 9 -6.29 2.69 6.70
CA TRP A 9 -5.06 3.43 6.92
C TRP A 9 -5.29 4.59 7.89
N THR A 10 -4.25 4.96 8.62
CA THR A 10 -4.23 6.20 9.41
C THR A 10 -3.51 7.25 8.59
N GLY A 11 -4.20 8.35 8.28
CA GLY A 11 -3.59 9.47 7.55
C GLY A 11 -2.57 10.22 8.39
N ALA A 12 -1.78 11.09 7.75
CA ALA A 12 -0.89 12.02 8.45
C ALA A 12 -1.64 12.96 9.44
N ASP A 13 -2.96 13.10 9.27
CA ASP A 13 -3.87 13.79 10.17
C ASP A 13 -4.25 12.98 11.42
N GLY A 14 -3.69 11.78 11.59
CA GLY A 14 -4.00 10.87 12.70
C GLY A 14 -5.36 10.19 12.58
N ARG A 15 -6.11 10.40 11.50
CA ARG A 15 -7.45 9.84 11.33
C ARG A 15 -7.40 8.49 10.62
N PHE A 16 -8.02 7.50 11.24
CA PHE A 16 -8.27 6.21 10.60
C PHE A 16 -9.33 6.35 9.50
N ARG A 17 -9.07 5.72 8.35
CA ARG A 17 -9.97 5.63 7.21
C ARG A 17 -10.05 4.17 6.79
N ALA A 18 -11.28 3.65 6.75
CA ALA A 18 -11.52 2.29 6.29
C ALA A 18 -11.32 2.21 4.76
N LEU A 19 -10.78 1.08 4.31
CA LEU A 19 -10.78 0.75 2.90
C LEU A 19 -12.25 0.58 2.42
N PRO A 20 -12.63 1.17 1.27
CA PRO A 20 -13.96 0.96 0.71
C PRO A 20 -14.28 -0.53 0.54
N ALA A 21 -15.56 -0.89 0.75
CA ALA A 21 -16.01 -2.26 0.64
C ALA A 21 -15.73 -2.85 -0.75
N GLY A 22 -15.29 -4.11 -0.79
CA GLY A 22 -15.03 -4.84 -2.02
C GLY A 22 -13.70 -4.53 -2.71
N ILE A 23 -12.85 -3.66 -2.12
CA ILE A 23 -11.47 -3.51 -2.58
C ILE A 23 -10.60 -4.62 -2.00
N ARG A 24 -9.86 -5.32 -2.87
CA ARG A 24 -8.77 -6.22 -2.50
C ARG A 24 -7.44 -5.51 -2.75
N ILE A 25 -6.52 -5.63 -1.78
CA ILE A 25 -5.15 -5.16 -1.92
C ILE A 25 -4.27 -6.37 -2.22
N ARG A 26 -3.54 -6.32 -3.34
CA ARG A 26 -2.44 -7.22 -3.63
C ARG A 26 -1.16 -6.40 -3.64
N MET A 27 -0.08 -6.94 -3.08
CA MET A 27 1.19 -6.23 -2.99
C MET A 27 2.34 -7.15 -3.39
N GLU A 28 3.31 -6.56 -4.07
CA GLU A 28 4.65 -7.09 -4.26
C GLU A 28 5.62 -6.01 -3.82
N ALA A 29 6.39 -6.23 -2.75
CA ALA A 29 7.34 -5.26 -2.22
C ALA A 29 8.78 -5.81 -2.28
N GLY A 30 9.75 -4.90 -2.38
CA GLY A 30 11.17 -5.25 -2.45
C GLY A 30 11.82 -5.48 -1.09
N PHE A 31 12.86 -6.31 -1.08
CA PHE A 31 13.74 -6.68 0.04
C PHE A 31 13.08 -7.17 1.34
N ASN A 32 13.16 -8.50 1.49
CA ASN A 32 12.74 -9.39 2.55
C ASN A 32 11.25 -9.78 2.53
N GLU A 33 11.04 -11.07 2.22
CA GLU A 33 9.79 -11.83 2.39
C GLU A 33 9.21 -11.75 3.83
N GLU A 34 9.98 -11.21 4.79
CA GLU A 34 9.56 -11.00 6.18
C GLU A 34 8.68 -9.77 6.39
N ASN A 35 8.65 -8.81 5.46
CA ASN A 35 7.83 -7.60 5.62
C ASN A 35 6.77 -7.48 4.52
N ASP A 36 5.50 -7.58 4.90
CA ASP A 36 4.34 -7.35 4.05
C ASP A 36 4.12 -5.84 3.80
N GLY A 37 5.07 -5.13 3.17
CA GLY A 37 4.95 -3.69 3.03
C GLY A 37 5.96 -2.95 2.15
N VAL A 38 5.54 -1.77 1.70
CA VAL A 38 6.44 -0.74 1.16
C VAL A 38 6.82 0.21 2.30
N PHE A 39 8.11 0.38 2.52
CA PHE A 39 8.67 1.25 3.54
C PHE A 39 9.38 2.43 2.89
N PHE A 40 9.29 3.57 3.55
CA PHE A 40 9.99 4.80 3.19
C PHE A 40 10.95 5.16 4.31
N THR A 41 12.17 5.53 3.95
CA THR A 41 13.12 6.10 4.90
C THR A 41 12.83 7.59 5.10
N PRO A 42 13.28 8.22 6.20
CA PRO A 42 13.14 9.65 6.40
C PRO A 42 13.73 10.51 5.27
N GLU A 43 14.72 10.00 4.55
CA GLU A 43 15.36 10.65 3.40
C GLU A 43 14.54 10.54 2.09
N GLY A 44 13.40 9.84 2.13
CA GLY A 44 12.49 9.66 1.00
C GLY A 44 12.82 8.47 0.09
N THR A 45 13.81 7.66 0.44
CA THR A 45 14.10 6.41 -0.29
C THR A 45 13.08 5.32 0.06
N SER A 46 12.96 4.29 -0.77
CA SER A 46 12.03 3.17 -0.53
C SER A 46 12.61 1.82 -0.95
N ASN A 47 12.11 0.74 -0.32
CA ASN A 47 12.31 -0.64 -0.78
C ASN A 47 11.61 -0.95 -2.11
N GLY A 48 10.71 -0.06 -2.56
CA GLY A 48 9.98 -0.18 -3.81
C GLY A 48 8.90 -1.25 -3.75
N GLY A 49 7.99 -1.19 -4.71
CA GLY A 49 6.91 -2.17 -4.81
C GLY A 49 5.81 -1.81 -5.79
N ARG A 50 4.87 -2.73 -5.92
CA ARG A 50 3.67 -2.64 -6.75
C ARG A 50 2.47 -3.01 -5.88
N ILE A 51 1.48 -2.13 -5.86
CA ILE A 51 0.27 -2.30 -5.06
C ILE A 51 -0.92 -2.23 -6.00
N TRP A 52 -1.68 -3.30 -6.10
CA TRP A 52 -2.92 -3.35 -6.87
C TRP A 52 -4.11 -3.14 -5.94
N LEU A 53 -4.93 -2.16 -6.29
CA LEU A 53 -6.25 -1.94 -5.71
C LEU A 53 -7.28 -2.53 -6.67
N GLU A 54 -7.77 -3.73 -6.37
CA GLU A 54 -8.69 -4.47 -7.23
C GLU A 54 -10.13 -4.28 -6.74
N GLN A 55 -11.05 -3.94 -7.65
CA GLN A 55 -12.48 -3.95 -7.40
C GLN A 55 -13.22 -4.54 -8.59
N ALA A 56 -13.86 -5.70 -8.38
CA ALA A 56 -14.54 -6.45 -9.44
C ALA A 56 -13.64 -6.73 -10.67
N LYS A 57 -13.85 -6.00 -11.78
CA LYS A 57 -13.09 -6.14 -13.04
C LYS A 57 -12.12 -4.97 -13.31
N ALA A 58 -12.01 -4.04 -12.36
CA ALA A 58 -11.12 -2.88 -12.47
C ALA A 58 -9.98 -3.02 -11.47
N TYR A 59 -8.82 -2.46 -11.83
CA TYR A 59 -7.72 -2.29 -10.89
C TYR A 59 -7.11 -0.89 -11.01
N ARG A 60 -6.39 -0.49 -9.98
CA ARG A 60 -5.42 0.60 -10.03
C ARG A 60 -4.09 0.06 -9.56
N LEU A 61 -3.02 0.38 -10.27
CA LEU A 61 -1.67 0.02 -9.87
C LEU A 61 -1.00 1.26 -9.27
N VAL A 62 -0.46 1.11 -8.06
CA VAL A 62 0.46 2.06 -7.47
C VAL A 62 1.86 1.46 -7.53
N THR A 63 2.76 2.14 -8.23
CA THR A 63 4.17 1.76 -8.33
C THR A 63 4.99 2.67 -7.45
N VAL A 64 5.84 2.10 -6.61
CA VAL A 64 6.83 2.81 -5.80
C VAL A 64 8.22 2.43 -6.29
N ALA A 65 8.98 3.41 -6.77
CA ALA A 65 10.32 3.19 -7.28
C ALA A 65 11.30 2.93 -6.12
N TRP A 66 12.04 1.82 -6.23
CA TRP A 66 13.19 1.55 -5.35
C TRP A 66 14.17 2.73 -5.35
N LEU A 67 14.83 2.95 -4.21
CA LEU A 67 15.82 4.01 -3.95
C LEU A 67 15.27 5.44 -3.96
N THR A 68 14.32 5.79 -4.82
CA THR A 68 13.83 7.18 -4.94
C THR A 68 12.52 7.44 -4.23
N GLY A 69 11.77 6.39 -3.89
CA GLY A 69 10.44 6.51 -3.29
C GLY A 69 9.41 7.20 -4.19
N ARG A 70 9.69 7.40 -5.48
CA ARG A 70 8.71 8.02 -6.39
C ARG A 70 7.48 7.15 -6.50
N VAL A 71 6.32 7.77 -6.31
CA VAL A 71 5.01 7.12 -6.37
C VAL A 71 4.31 7.49 -7.68
N HIS A 72 3.87 6.49 -8.41
CA HIS A 72 3.08 6.63 -9.63
C HIS A 72 1.78 5.83 -9.52
N VAL A 73 0.69 6.39 -10.03
CA VAL A 73 -0.63 5.74 -10.07
C VAL A 73 -1.03 5.53 -11.51
N GLU A 74 -1.27 4.28 -11.88
CA GLU A 74 -1.60 3.82 -13.23
C GLU A 74 -3.04 3.27 -13.29
N ARG A 75 -3.58 3.16 -14.51
CA ARG A 75 -4.94 2.66 -14.79
C ARG A 75 -4.90 1.22 -15.28
#